data_AF-A0A7C1W427-F1
#
_entry.id   AF-A0A7C1W427-F1
#
_cell.length_a   1.000
_cell.length_b   1.000
_cell.length_c   1.000
_cell.angle_alpha   90.00
_cell.angle_beta   90.00
_cell.angle_gamma   90.00
#
_symmetry.space_group_name_H-M   'P 1'
#
loop_
_entity.id
_entity.type
_entity.pdbx_description
1 polymer ?
#
loop_
_entity_poly.entity_id
_entity_poly.type
_entity_poly.pdbx_seq_one_letter_code
_entity_poly.pdbx_strand_id
1 'polypeptide(L)' 'MKNSEVAEDILLNLLIYNVDNREGWMRIDLLKLKMGNENIEEEINSLVDGKFVELKNSDYLRITKEGIDYIVQKV' A
#
# COMPACT_ATOMS: atom_id res chain seq x y z
N MET A 1 -14.08 2.26 -5.74
CA MET A 1 -13.78 2.27 -4.29
C MET A 1 -14.39 3.53 -3.71
N LYS A 2 -15.05 3.45 -2.54
CA LYS A 2 -15.27 4.65 -1.71
C LYS A 2 -13.88 5.26 -1.43
N ASN A 3 -13.77 6.59 -1.36
CA ASN A 3 -12.55 7.28 -0.91
C ASN A 3 -12.21 6.80 0.51
N SER A 4 -11.38 5.75 0.60
CA SER A 4 -10.84 5.28 1.88
C SER A 4 -9.53 6.02 2.10
N GLU A 5 -9.54 6.94 3.06
CA GLU A 5 -8.35 7.67 3.51
C GLU A 5 -7.25 6.69 3.93
N VAL A 6 -7.63 5.55 4.54
CA VAL A 6 -6.69 4.49 4.93
C VAL A 6 -6.01 3.84 3.71
N ALA A 7 -6.75 3.58 2.64
CA ALA A 7 -6.17 3.04 1.42
C ALA A 7 -5.18 4.02 0.78
N GLU A 8 -5.50 5.31 0.79
CA GLU A 8 -4.62 6.37 0.29
C GLU A 8 -3.35 6.49 1.14
N ASP A 9 -3.46 6.43 2.48
CA ASP A 9 -2.33 6.43 3.40
C ASP A 9 -1.41 5.20 3.23
N ILE A 10 -1.99 4.02 2.98
CA ILE A 10 -1.23 2.81 2.66
C ILE A 10 -0.44 3.02 1.38
N LEU A 11 -1.09 3.49 0.31
CA LEU A 11 -0.42 3.73 -0.97
C LEU A 11 0.68 4.78 -0.85
N LEU A 12 0.46 5.86 -0.09
CA LEU A 12 1.46 6.88 0.18
C LEU A 12 2.67 6.32 0.93
N ASN A 13 2.45 5.52 1.98
CA ASN A 13 3.54 4.87 2.71
C ASN A 13 4.36 3.92 1.83
N LEU A 14 3.68 3.15 0.97
CA LEU A 14 4.34 2.25 0.03
C LEU A 14 5.11 3.02 -1.04
N LEU A 15 4.58 4.13 -1.54
CA LEU A 15 5.26 5.00 -2.50
C LEU A 15 6.56 5.57 -1.92
N ILE A 16 6.52 6.13 -0.71
CA ILE A 16 7.70 6.66 -0.01
C ILE A 16 8.75 5.55 0.12
N TYR A 17 8.35 4.37 0.59
CA TYR A 17 9.26 3.23 0.73
C TYR A 17 9.84 2.75 -0.61
N ASN A 18 9.02 2.74 -1.66
CA ASN A 18 9.42 2.36 -3.01
C ASN A 18 10.52 3.27 -3.57
N VAL A 19 10.40 4.58 -3.31
CA VAL A 19 11.40 5.59 -3.69
C VAL A 19 12.69 5.41 -2.88
N ASP A 20 12.58 5.26 -1.56
CA ASP A 20 13.73 5.13 -0.66
C ASP A 20 14.53 3.83 -0.90
N ASN A 21 13.84 2.76 -1.31
CA ASN A 21 14.42 1.40 -1.38
C ASN A 21 14.51 0.82 -2.80
N ARG A 22 14.27 1.63 -3.85
CA ARG A 22 14.34 1.22 -5.27
C ARG A 22 13.50 -0.02 -5.59
N GLU A 23 12.18 0.11 -5.58
CA GLU A 23 11.25 -0.99 -5.88
C GLU A 23 11.22 -2.11 -4.81
N GLY A 24 11.43 -1.69 -3.56
CA GLY A 24 11.51 -2.59 -2.42
C GLY A 24 10.16 -3.21 -2.02
N TRP A 25 10.21 -4.48 -1.64
CA TRP A 25 9.14 -5.14 -0.92
C TRP A 25 9.11 -4.65 0.54
N MET A 26 8.00 -4.09 0.98
CA MET A 26 7.79 -3.67 2.36
C MET A 26 7.25 -4.85 3.17
N ARG A 27 7.69 -5.01 4.43
CA ARG A 27 7.05 -5.95 5.36
C ARG A 27 5.69 -5.42 5.80
N ILE A 28 4.67 -6.28 5.77
CA ILE A 28 3.31 -5.93 6.22
C ILE A 28 3.33 -5.50 7.69
N ASP A 29 4.09 -6.15 8.56
CA ASP A 29 4.20 -5.74 9.98
C ASP A 29 4.75 -4.32 10.15
N LEU A 30 5.68 -3.90 9.28
CA LEU A 30 6.22 -2.55 9.31
C LEU A 30 5.16 -1.53 8.88
N LEU A 31 4.37 -1.86 7.87
CA LEU A 31 3.24 -1.04 7.45
C LEU A 31 2.20 -0.91 8.57
N LYS A 32 1.82 -2.03 9.20
CA LYS A 32 0.92 -2.08 10.35
C LYS A 32 1.40 -1.19 11.50
N LEU A 33 2.68 -1.26 11.82
CA LEU A 33 3.30 -0.43 12.85
C LEU A 33 3.24 1.07 12.52
N LYS A 34 3.47 1.44 11.26
CA LYS A 34 3.40 2.83 10.79
C LYS A 34 1.98 3.38 10.81
N MET A 35 1.00 2.56 10.47
CA MET A 35 -0.40 3.00 10.35
C MET A 35 -1.16 3.03 11.68
N GLY A 36 -0.79 2.19 12.65
CA GLY A 36 -1.47 2.13 13.95
C GLY A 36 -2.98 1.82 13.87
N ASN A 37 -3.44 1.21 12.78
CA ASN A 37 -4.86 1.03 12.46
C ASN A 37 -5.26 -0.45 12.43
N GLU A 38 -6.38 -0.77 13.09
CA GLU A 38 -6.91 -2.14 13.21
C GLU A 38 -7.52 -2.68 11.91
N ASN A 39 -7.97 -1.82 10.98
CA ASN A 39 -8.67 -2.24 9.74
C ASN A 39 -7.75 -2.39 8.53
N ILE A 40 -6.43 -2.38 8.73
CA ILE A 40 -5.46 -2.34 7.63
C ILE A 40 -5.51 -3.58 6.73
N GLU A 41 -5.91 -4.74 7.24
CA GLU A 41 -5.98 -5.97 6.44
C GLU A 41 -7.09 -5.94 5.39
N GLU A 42 -8.26 -5.42 5.73
CA GLU A 42 -9.38 -5.28 4.79
C GLU A 42 -9.01 -4.32 3.64
N GLU A 43 -8.29 -3.26 3.96
CA GLU A 43 -7.81 -2.28 2.97
C GLU A 43 -6.69 -2.85 2.11
N ILE A 44 -5.73 -3.59 2.68
CA ILE A 44 -4.70 -4.30 1.89
C ILE A 44 -5.37 -5.27 0.91
N ASN A 45 -6.34 -6.07 1.36
CA ASN A 45 -7.05 -7.00 0.49
C ASN A 45 -7.79 -6.26 -0.65
N SER A 46 -8.47 -5.16 -0.32
CA SER A 46 -9.16 -4.33 -1.32
C SER A 46 -8.18 -3.73 -2.35
N LEU A 47 -6.98 -3.34 -1.92
CA LEU A 47 -5.93 -2.82 -2.80
C LEU A 47 -5.31 -3.90 -3.68
N VAL A 48 -5.16 -5.13 -3.16
CA VAL A 48 -4.71 -6.30 -3.94
C VAL A 48 -5.72 -6.65 -5.01
N ASP A 49 -7.01 -6.72 -4.66
CA ASP A 49 -8.10 -6.99 -5.60
C ASP A 49 -8.19 -5.91 -6.69
N GLY A 50 -7.93 -4.65 -6.31
CA GLY A 50 -7.84 -3.51 -7.22
C GLY A 50 -6.55 -3.43 -8.04
N LYS A 51 -5.58 -4.33 -7.83
CA LYS A 51 -4.25 -4.33 -8.46
C LYS A 51 -3.40 -3.08 -8.19
N PHE A 52 -3.68 -2.36 -7.10
CA PHE A 52 -2.88 -1.20 -6.68
C PHE A 52 -1.65 -1.61 -5.87
N VAL A 53 -1.68 -2.82 -5.29
CA VAL A 53 -0.55 -3.43 -4.59
C VAL A 53 -0.42 -4.89 -4.98
N GLU A 54 0.78 -5.44 -4.80
CA GLU A 54 1.08 -6.85 -5.01
C GLU A 54 1.64 -7.47 -3.73
N LEU A 55 1.33 -8.74 -3.50
CA LEU A 55 1.90 -9.54 -2.42
C LEU A 55 2.97 -10.48 -3.00
N LYS A 56 4.13 -10.55 -2.33
CA LYS A 56 5.14 -11.59 -2.61
C LYS A 56 4.78 -12.89 -1.91
N ASN A 57 4.24 -12.76 -0.70
CA ASN A 57 3.79 -13.80 0.20
C ASN A 57 2.93 -13.15 1.31
N SER A 58 2.68 -13.87 2.41
CA SER A 58 1.92 -13.36 3.58
C SER A 58 2.59 -12.22 4.34
N ASP A 59 3.86 -11.91 4.06
CA ASP A 59 4.68 -11.04 4.91
C ASP A 59 5.11 -9.76 4.19
N TYR A 60 5.06 -9.75 2.85
CA TYR A 60 5.63 -8.69 2.03
C TYR A 60 4.66 -8.19 0.97
N LEU A 61 4.57 -6.86 0.85
CA LEU A 61 3.77 -6.16 -0.15
C LEU A 61 4.57 -5.05 -0.85
N ARG A 62 4.16 -4.67 -2.06
CA ARG A 62 4.69 -3.52 -2.79
C ARG A 62 3.58 -2.78 -3.53
N ILE A 63 3.79 -1.50 -3.81
CA ILE A 63 2.90 -0.73 -4.70
C ILE A 63 3.15 -1.12 -6.17
N THR A 64 2.09 -1.20 -6.95
CA THR A 64 2.17 -1.42 -8.42
C THR A 64 2.28 -0.09 -9.15
N LYS A 65 2.49 -0.15 -10.47
CA LYS A 65 2.42 1.05 -11.31
C LYS A 65 1.03 1.70 -11.24
N GLU A 66 -0.03 0.89 -11.26
CA GLU A 66 -1.42 1.33 -11.15
C GLU A 66 -1.69 2.01 -9.79
N GLY A 67 -1.10 1.50 -8.71
CA GLY A 67 -1.14 2.13 -7.39
C GLY A 67 -0.45 3.50 -7.36
N ILE A 68 0.71 3.59 -7.99
CA ILE A 68 1.45 4.86 -8.13
C ILE A 68 0.64 5.87 -8.93
N ASP A 69 0.15 5.47 -10.10
CA ASP A 69 -0.63 6.34 -10.98
C ASP A 69 -1.90 6.85 -10.30
N TYR A 70 -2.56 5.99 -9.50
CA TYR A 70 -3.73 6.38 -8.71
C TYR A 70 -3.40 7.44 -7.64
N ILE A 71 -2.39 7.19 -6.80
CA ILE A 71 -2.10 8.10 -5.68
C ILE A 71 -1.51 9.43 -6.16
N VAL A 72 -0.72 9.43 -7.23
CA VAL A 72 -0.16 10.66 -7.82
C VAL A 72 -1.25 11.58 -8.41
N GLN A 73 -2.38 11.04 -8.87
CA GLN A 73 -3.51 11.85 -9.33
C GLN A 73 -4.34 12.47 -8.19
N LYS A 74 -4.15 11.99 -6.95
CA LYS A 74 -4.87 12.46 -5.76
C LYS A 74 -4.08 13.48 -4.92
N VAL A 75 -2.76 13.54 -5.11
CA VAL A 75 -1.83 14.49 -4.48
C VAL A 75 -1.64 15.71 -5.37
#